data_AF-A0A7V9AYS4-F1
#
_entry.id   AF-A0A7V9AYS4-F1
#
_cell.length_a   1.000
_cell.length_b   1.000
_cell.length_c   1.000
_cell.angle_alpha   90.00
_cell.angle_beta   90.00
_cell.angle_gamma   90.00
#
_symmetry.space_group_name_H-M   'P 1'
#
loop_
_entity.id
_entity.type
_entity.pdbx_description
1 polymer ?
#
loop_
_entity_poly.entity_id
_entity_poly.type
_entity_poly.pdbx_seq_one_letter_code
_entity_poly.pdbx_strand_id
1 'polypeptide(L)'
;MIVSRVSRAVIGLVAVLGLLVYLAIIDFGVSAGRIHHGVFVQGIDVGGLTETEAARVLEENGRERRQSRVYFGREGLRRLSFTPRELGWWPHAEATAEAAMQIGRGGSPIQDIFERVRGWFGGVAIRWAGPPRAGKVARVIERWEAVARKHGLEINRGFLRYKIRRAVVFQPPQTLFRLPLATEGG
;
A
#
# COMPACT_ATOMS: atom_id res chain seq x y z
N MET A 1 40.15 -49.72 -6.68
CA MET A 1 39.08 -49.20 -7.57
C MET A 1 39.33 -47.72 -7.81
N ILE A 2 39.93 -47.35 -8.94
CA ILE A 2 40.33 -45.96 -9.23
C ILE A 2 39.10 -45.23 -9.82
N VAL A 3 38.48 -44.37 -9.02
CA VAL A 3 37.36 -43.52 -9.47
C VAL A 3 37.89 -42.55 -10.54
N SER A 4 37.38 -42.64 -11.77
CA SER A 4 37.82 -41.83 -12.90
C SER A 4 37.58 -40.32 -12.66
N ARG A 5 38.34 -39.44 -13.33
CA ARG A 5 38.15 -37.98 -13.23
C ARG A 5 36.72 -37.56 -13.58
N VAL A 6 36.09 -38.25 -14.54
CA VAL A 6 34.69 -38.05 -14.94
C VAL A 6 33.74 -38.43 -13.81
N SER A 7 33.97 -39.58 -13.15
CA SER A 7 33.16 -40.02 -12.01
C SER A 7 33.24 -39.03 -10.84
N ARG A 8 34.42 -38.43 -10.57
CA ARG A 8 34.57 -37.39 -9.54
C ARG A 8 33.82 -36.10 -9.89
N ALA A 9 33.83 -35.69 -11.16
CA ALA A 9 33.11 -34.51 -11.63
C ALA A 9 31.58 -34.70 -11.53
N VAL A 10 31.07 -35.88 -11.89
CA VAL A 10 29.65 -36.22 -11.76
C VAL A 10 29.22 -36.25 -10.31
N ILE A 11 30.01 -36.86 -9.42
CA ILE A 11 29.73 -36.87 -7.96
C ILE A 11 29.69 -35.44 -7.41
N GLY A 12 30.64 -34.59 -7.82
CA GLY A 12 30.66 -33.17 -7.43
C GLY A 12 29.41 -32.42 -7.88
N LEU A 13 28.99 -32.60 -9.14
CA LEU A 13 27.80 -31.94 -9.68
C LEU A 13 26.53 -32.38 -8.95
N VAL A 14 26.37 -33.69 -8.71
CA VAL A 14 25.21 -34.24 -7.97
C VAL A 14 25.18 -33.72 -6.53
N ALA A 15 26.35 -33.61 -5.87
CA ALA A 15 26.43 -33.04 -4.53
C ALA A 15 26.02 -31.57 -4.49
N VAL A 16 26.43 -30.76 -5.47
CA VAL A 16 26.05 -29.34 -5.58
C VAL A 16 24.54 -29.21 -5.85
N LEU A 17 23.98 -29.99 -6.79
CA LEU A 17 22.55 -29.97 -7.06
C LEU A 17 21.73 -30.42 -5.85
N GLY A 18 22.17 -31.47 -5.15
CA GLY A 18 21.55 -31.94 -3.92
C GLY A 18 21.57 -30.88 -2.81
N LEU A 19 22.69 -30.16 -2.66
CA LEU A 19 22.80 -29.05 -1.71
C LEU A 19 21.85 -27.90 -2.08
N LEU A 20 21.74 -27.53 -3.37
CA LEU A 20 20.82 -26.48 -3.82
C LEU A 20 19.36 -26.86 -3.57
N VAL A 21 18.97 -28.10 -3.85
CA VAL A 21 17.62 -28.61 -3.55
C VAL A 21 17.35 -28.62 -2.05
N TYR A 22 18.32 -29.05 -1.23
CA TYR A 22 18.21 -29.05 0.23
C TYR A 22 18.03 -27.63 0.79
N LEU A 23 18.81 -26.67 0.32
CA LEU A 23 18.68 -25.26 0.69
C LEU A 23 17.32 -24.69 0.26
N ALA A 24 16.83 -25.04 -0.93
CA ALA A 24 15.51 -24.63 -1.40
C ALA A 24 14.38 -25.20 -0.52
N ILE A 25 14.50 -26.45 -0.04
CA ILE A 25 13.51 -27.07 0.87
C ILE A 25 13.51 -26.38 2.24
N ILE A 26 14.68 -26.06 2.79
CA ILE A 26 14.79 -25.29 4.04
C ILE A 26 14.16 -23.92 3.87
N ASP A 27 14.46 -23.22 2.78
CA ASP A 27 13.91 -21.91 2.48
C ASP A 27 12.38 -21.96 2.34
N PHE A 28 11.85 -23.00 1.68
CA PHE A 28 10.41 -23.25 1.56
C PHE A 28 9.75 -23.54 2.93
N GLY A 29 10.43 -24.30 3.79
CA GLY A 29 9.96 -24.64 5.13
C GLY A 29 9.98 -23.47 6.11
N VAL A 30 11.02 -22.61 6.03
CA VAL A 30 11.16 -21.40 6.86
C VAL A 30 10.22 -20.28 6.38
N SER A 31 9.95 -20.22 5.07
CA SER A 31 9.02 -19.27 4.45
C SER A 31 7.55 -19.75 4.44
N ALA A 32 7.28 -20.95 4.94
CA ALA A 32 5.92 -21.46 5.08
C ALA A 32 5.14 -20.55 6.05
N GLY A 33 4.14 -19.85 5.52
CA GLY A 33 3.30 -18.94 6.33
C GLY A 33 3.85 -17.52 6.50
N ARG A 34 4.92 -17.12 5.80
CA ARG A 34 5.47 -15.74 5.83
C ARG A 34 5.22 -14.99 4.53
N ILE A 35 5.00 -13.68 4.58
CA ILE A 35 4.93 -12.81 3.40
C ILE A 35 6.30 -12.79 2.72
N HIS A 36 6.34 -12.81 1.38
CA HIS A 36 7.60 -12.75 0.64
C HIS A 36 8.41 -11.50 1.01
N HIS A 37 9.72 -11.65 1.11
CA HIS A 37 10.60 -10.52 1.38
C HIS A 37 10.48 -9.43 0.31
N GLY A 38 10.63 -8.17 0.74
CA GLY A 38 10.48 -7.01 -0.12
C GLY A 38 9.03 -6.62 -0.41
N VAL A 39 8.03 -7.16 0.30
CA VAL A 39 6.65 -6.66 0.21
C VAL A 39 6.47 -5.49 1.18
N PHE A 40 5.99 -4.36 0.65
CA PHE A 40 5.76 -3.14 1.41
C PHE A 40 4.30 -2.71 1.32
N VAL A 41 3.69 -2.33 2.44
CA VAL A 41 2.38 -1.65 2.48
C VAL A 41 2.61 -0.15 2.65
N GLN A 42 2.60 0.59 1.54
CA GLN A 42 2.77 2.05 1.55
C GLN A 42 3.94 2.54 2.42
N GLY A 43 5.11 1.92 2.23
CA GLY A 43 6.34 2.23 2.96
C GLY A 43 6.55 1.45 4.26
N ILE A 44 5.60 0.62 4.68
CA ILE A 44 5.74 -0.29 5.82
C ILE A 44 6.26 -1.63 5.28
N ASP A 45 7.45 -2.05 5.68
CA ASP A 45 7.97 -3.37 5.33
C ASP A 45 7.18 -4.46 6.08
N VAL A 46 6.56 -5.36 5.33
CA VAL A 46 5.85 -6.53 5.87
C VAL A 46 6.47 -7.85 5.39
N GLY A 47 7.55 -7.77 4.60
CA GLY A 47 8.23 -8.96 4.09
C GLY A 47 8.88 -9.77 5.20
N GLY A 48 8.79 -11.09 5.10
CA GLY A 48 9.31 -12.02 6.10
C GLY A 48 8.46 -12.16 7.37
N LEU A 49 7.42 -11.34 7.54
CA LEU A 49 6.46 -11.48 8.64
C LEU A 49 5.44 -12.57 8.33
N THR A 50 4.95 -13.24 9.36
CA THR A 50 3.72 -14.04 9.23
C THR A 50 2.51 -13.14 9.00
N GLU A 51 1.43 -13.69 8.47
CA GLU A 51 0.19 -12.94 8.24
C GLU A 51 -0.32 -12.25 9.52
N THR A 52 -0.25 -12.93 10.66
CA THR A 52 -0.71 -12.38 11.95
C THR A 52 0.20 -11.27 12.48
N GLU A 53 1.52 -11.39 12.30
CA GLU A 53 2.49 -10.34 12.66
C GLU A 53 2.31 -9.12 11.78
N ALA A 54 2.16 -9.31 10.48
CA ALA A 54 1.90 -8.24 9.53
C ALA A 54 0.58 -7.52 9.85
N ALA A 55 -0.50 -8.25 10.14
CA ALA A 55 -1.77 -7.66 10.56
C ALA A 55 -1.62 -6.79 11.82
N ARG A 56 -0.80 -7.20 12.78
CA ARG A 56 -0.54 -6.40 14.00
C ARG A 56 0.20 -5.09 13.67
N VAL A 57 1.31 -5.18 12.91
CA VAL A 57 2.10 -4.01 12.48
C VAL A 57 1.23 -3.05 11.67
N LEU A 58 0.39 -3.59 10.79
CA LEU A 58 -0.54 -2.82 9.96
C LEU A 58 -1.68 -2.19 10.77
N GLU A 59 -2.19 -2.85 11.81
CA GLU A 59 -3.22 -2.24 12.65
C GLU A 59 -2.65 -1.06 13.45
N GLU A 60 -1.44 -1.18 14.00
CA GLU A 60 -0.74 -0.10 14.72
C GLU A 60 -0.50 1.11 13.82
N ASN A 61 0.21 0.91 12.70
CA ASN A 61 0.46 1.97 11.72
C ASN A 61 -0.84 2.55 11.14
N GLY A 62 -1.83 1.68 10.94
CA GLY A 62 -3.14 2.02 10.43
C GLY A 62 -3.93 2.93 11.37
N ARG A 63 -3.80 2.76 12.69
CA ARG A 63 -4.44 3.63 13.70
C ARG A 63 -3.91 5.06 13.66
N GLU A 64 -2.60 5.22 13.58
CA GLU A 64 -1.94 6.53 13.47
C GLU A 64 -2.36 7.24 12.18
N ARG A 65 -2.35 6.53 11.04
CA ARG A 65 -2.80 7.05 9.75
C ARG A 65 -4.26 7.48 9.78
N ARG A 66 -5.12 6.73 10.47
CA ARG A 66 -6.56 7.02 10.61
C ARG A 66 -6.82 8.37 11.29
N GLN A 67 -5.93 8.78 12.18
CA GLN A 67 -6.04 10.01 12.97
C GLN A 67 -5.28 11.19 12.34
N SER A 68 -4.36 10.90 11.42
CA SER A 68 -3.58 11.92 10.73
C SER A 68 -4.46 12.85 9.92
N ARG A 69 -4.23 14.16 10.07
CA ARG A 69 -5.04 15.20 9.44
C ARG A 69 -4.46 15.56 8.07
N VAL A 70 -5.32 15.56 7.06
CA VAL A 70 -4.99 15.99 5.70
C VAL A 70 -5.52 17.40 5.49
N TYR A 71 -4.67 18.30 5.00
CA TYR A 71 -4.99 19.72 4.83
C TYR A 71 -5.15 20.09 3.36
N PHE A 72 -6.17 20.90 3.09
CA PHE A 72 -6.41 21.55 1.81
C PHE A 72 -6.49 23.06 2.03
N GLY A 73 -5.93 23.84 1.11
CA GLY A 73 -5.89 25.29 1.25
C GLY A 73 -5.88 26.02 -0.07
N ARG A 74 -6.24 27.30 0.01
CA ARG A 74 -6.10 28.31 -1.03
C ARG A 74 -5.91 29.66 -0.33
N GLU A 75 -5.24 30.57 -1.00
CA GLU A 75 -5.13 31.96 -0.55
C GLU A 75 -6.54 32.57 -0.37
N GLY A 76 -6.73 33.34 0.71
CA GLY A 76 -8.02 33.93 1.06
C GLY A 76 -9.03 32.98 1.72
N LEU A 77 -8.72 31.68 1.88
CA LEU A 77 -9.59 30.70 2.55
C LEU A 77 -8.88 30.02 3.72
N ARG A 78 -9.59 29.85 4.85
CA ARG A 78 -9.07 29.05 5.97
C ARG A 78 -8.75 27.62 5.49
N ARG A 79 -7.64 27.06 5.99
CA ARG A 79 -7.26 25.66 5.74
C ARG A 79 -8.41 24.72 6.12
N LEU A 80 -8.85 23.96 5.12
CA LEU A 80 -9.84 22.90 5.25
C LEU A 80 -9.11 21.60 5.55
N SER A 81 -9.72 20.71 6.34
CA SER A 81 -9.08 19.44 6.66
C SER A 81 -10.07 18.34 6.98
N PHE A 82 -9.60 17.11 6.85
CA PHE A 82 -10.30 15.91 7.26
C PHE A 82 -9.29 14.90 7.83
N THR A 83 -9.81 13.91 8.54
CA THR A 83 -9.06 12.69 8.91
C THR A 83 -9.60 11.51 8.11
N PRO A 84 -8.81 10.47 7.80
CA PRO A 84 -9.35 9.26 7.16
C PRO A 84 -10.50 8.62 7.97
N ARG A 85 -10.45 8.75 9.32
CA ARG A 85 -11.58 8.37 10.20
C ARG A 85 -12.88 9.07 9.85
N GLU A 86 -12.85 10.38 9.61
CA GLU A 86 -14.04 11.16 9.20
C GLU A 86 -14.62 10.65 7.87
N LEU A 87 -13.77 10.14 6.99
CA LEU A 87 -14.16 9.54 5.71
C LEU A 87 -14.59 8.07 5.84
N GLY A 88 -14.54 7.52 7.06
CA GLY A 88 -14.91 6.13 7.34
C GLY A 88 -13.93 5.11 6.81
N TRP A 89 -12.69 5.52 6.56
CA TRP A 89 -11.60 4.61 6.22
C TRP A 89 -11.10 3.88 7.48
N TRP A 90 -10.77 2.62 7.30
CA TRP A 90 -10.16 1.75 8.29
C TRP A 90 -8.99 1.01 7.62
N PRO A 91 -7.94 0.67 8.36
CA PRO A 91 -6.77 0.02 7.78
C PRO A 91 -7.02 -1.41 7.30
N HIS A 92 -8.13 -2.07 7.68
CA HIS A 92 -8.45 -3.43 7.23
C HIS A 92 -7.20 -4.33 7.27
N ALA A 93 -6.53 -4.35 8.43
CA ALA A 93 -5.15 -4.84 8.55
C ALA A 93 -5.03 -6.34 8.18
N GLU A 94 -5.99 -7.15 8.60
CA GLU A 94 -6.09 -8.58 8.25
C GLU A 94 -6.19 -8.77 6.74
N ALA A 95 -7.18 -8.15 6.09
CA ALA A 95 -7.34 -8.24 4.64
C ALA A 95 -6.13 -7.70 3.86
N THR A 96 -5.42 -6.72 4.41
CA THR A 96 -4.19 -6.18 3.80
C THR A 96 -3.02 -7.16 3.97
N ALA A 97 -2.91 -7.84 5.12
CA ALA A 97 -1.91 -8.88 5.37
C ALA A 97 -2.16 -10.13 4.52
N GLU A 98 -3.41 -10.56 4.38
CA GLU A 98 -3.81 -11.64 3.48
C GLU A 98 -3.42 -11.32 2.03
N ALA A 99 -3.74 -10.11 1.56
CA ALA A 99 -3.34 -9.64 0.23
C ALA A 99 -1.81 -9.62 0.04
N ALA A 100 -1.06 -9.26 1.08
CA ALA A 100 0.40 -9.32 1.07
C ALA A 100 0.93 -10.76 0.99
N MET A 101 0.30 -11.68 1.71
CA MET A 101 0.67 -13.10 1.78
C MET A 101 0.49 -13.80 0.42
N GLN A 102 -0.51 -13.39 -0.34
CA GLN A 102 -0.83 -13.91 -1.68
C GLN A 102 0.15 -13.44 -2.77
N ILE A 103 0.94 -12.38 -2.53
CA ILE A 103 1.93 -11.89 -3.50
C ILE A 103 2.92 -13.02 -3.81
N GLY A 104 3.06 -13.39 -5.08
CA GLY A 104 3.99 -14.45 -5.51
C GLY A 104 3.50 -15.89 -5.32
N ARG A 105 2.29 -16.11 -4.77
CA ARG A 105 1.75 -17.45 -4.45
C ARG A 105 0.60 -17.96 -5.33
N GLY A 106 -0.01 -17.14 -6.20
CA GLY A 106 -0.91 -17.63 -7.25
C GLY A 106 -2.02 -16.67 -7.75
N GLY A 107 -2.18 -16.62 -9.09
CA GLY A 107 -3.46 -16.70 -9.82
C GLY A 107 -4.58 -15.64 -9.75
N SER A 108 -4.61 -14.66 -8.84
CA SER A 108 -5.78 -13.75 -8.73
C SER A 108 -5.61 -12.39 -9.45
N PRO A 109 -6.68 -11.73 -9.95
CA PRO A 109 -6.62 -10.58 -10.86
C PRO A 109 -6.06 -9.32 -10.19
N ILE A 110 -4.81 -9.04 -10.52
CA ILE A 110 -3.98 -7.93 -10.07
C ILE A 110 -4.40 -6.65 -10.80
N GLN A 111 -5.53 -6.02 -10.44
CA GLN A 111 -5.97 -4.79 -11.14
C GLN A 111 -5.34 -3.49 -10.62
N ASP A 112 -4.76 -3.47 -9.40
CA ASP A 112 -4.24 -2.23 -8.78
C ASP A 112 -2.78 -2.32 -8.26
N ILE A 113 -2.06 -3.42 -8.54
CA ILE A 113 -0.84 -3.81 -7.79
C ILE A 113 0.47 -3.28 -8.42
N PHE A 114 0.48 -2.76 -9.64
CA PHE A 114 1.73 -2.50 -10.37
C PHE A 114 2.15 -1.03 -10.50
N GLU A 115 1.79 -0.13 -9.58
CA GLU A 115 2.14 1.28 -9.83
C GLU A 115 3.61 1.65 -9.62
N ARG A 116 4.43 0.91 -8.84
CA ARG A 116 5.89 1.21 -8.72
C ARG A 116 6.74 -0.01 -8.35
N VAL A 117 7.07 -0.86 -9.32
CA VAL A 117 8.28 -1.70 -9.26
C VAL A 117 9.47 -0.76 -9.43
N ARG A 118 9.89 -0.10 -8.35
CA ARG A 118 10.78 1.07 -8.47
C ARG A 118 12.22 0.62 -8.66
N GLY A 119 12.52 0.22 -9.89
CA GLY A 119 13.85 0.17 -10.45
C GLY A 119 14.64 -1.07 -10.07
N TRP A 120 14.45 -2.12 -10.86
CA TRP A 120 15.32 -3.28 -11.01
C TRP A 120 15.35 -4.40 -9.96
N PHE A 121 15.34 -4.20 -8.64
CA PHE A 121 15.19 -5.33 -7.66
C PHE A 121 14.54 -4.91 -6.31
N GLY A 122 13.80 -3.79 -6.25
CA GLY A 122 13.46 -3.07 -5.01
C GLY A 122 12.13 -3.38 -4.28
N GLY A 123 11.52 -4.55 -4.47
CA GLY A 123 10.32 -4.95 -3.71
C GLY A 123 8.95 -4.60 -4.34
N VAL A 124 7.89 -5.18 -3.78
CA VAL A 124 6.49 -5.07 -4.21
C VAL A 124 5.71 -4.15 -3.27
N ALA A 125 5.23 -3.02 -3.77
CA ALA A 125 4.42 -2.09 -3.00
C ALA A 125 2.92 -2.39 -3.19
N ILE A 126 2.23 -2.75 -2.10
CA ILE A 126 0.79 -2.92 -2.07
C ILE A 126 0.10 -1.76 -1.34
N ARG A 127 -1.21 -1.62 -1.58
CA ARG A 127 -2.07 -0.59 -0.99
C ARG A 127 -2.89 -1.20 0.15
N TRP A 128 -3.28 -0.36 1.11
CA TRP A 128 -4.25 -0.76 2.13
C TRP A 128 -5.56 -1.23 1.49
N ALA A 129 -6.14 -2.29 2.05
CA ALA A 129 -7.46 -2.74 1.67
C ALA A 129 -8.53 -1.71 2.08
N GLY A 130 -9.60 -1.61 1.28
CA GLY A 130 -10.80 -0.83 1.60
C GLY A 130 -10.73 0.66 1.24
N PRO A 131 -11.59 1.15 0.31
CA PRO A 131 -11.68 2.57 0.01
C PRO A 131 -12.43 3.35 1.11
N PRO A 132 -12.24 4.69 1.21
CA PRO A 132 -13.09 5.53 2.04
C PRO A 132 -14.56 5.47 1.60
N ARG A 133 -15.49 5.65 2.55
CA ARG A 133 -16.93 5.54 2.27
C ARG A 133 -17.43 6.73 1.45
N ALA A 134 -17.99 6.47 0.27
CA ALA A 134 -18.41 7.50 -0.68
C ALA A 134 -19.37 8.54 -0.08
N GLY A 135 -20.37 8.11 0.71
CA GLY A 135 -21.30 9.02 1.38
C GLY A 135 -20.65 9.93 2.44
N LYS A 136 -19.57 9.47 3.11
CA LYS A 136 -18.81 10.32 4.05
C LYS A 136 -17.94 11.33 3.31
N VAL A 137 -17.34 10.92 2.19
CA VAL A 137 -16.61 11.83 1.29
C VAL A 137 -17.51 12.94 0.77
N ALA A 138 -18.73 12.60 0.32
CA ALA A 138 -19.71 13.58 -0.15
C ALA A 138 -20.05 14.63 0.91
N ARG A 139 -20.31 14.20 2.16
CA ARG A 139 -20.58 15.11 3.28
C ARG A 139 -19.43 16.07 3.60
N VAL A 140 -18.18 15.60 3.51
CA VAL A 140 -17.01 16.47 3.69
C VAL A 140 -16.93 17.52 2.58
N ILE A 141 -17.20 17.12 1.34
CA ILE A 141 -17.22 18.04 0.20
C ILE A 141 -18.32 19.09 0.38
N GLU A 142 -19.54 18.68 0.72
CA GLU A 142 -20.67 19.61 0.95
C GLU A 142 -20.36 20.63 2.05
N ARG A 143 -19.74 20.18 3.15
CA ARG A 143 -19.26 21.07 4.22
C ARG A 143 -18.24 22.10 3.69
N TRP A 144 -17.36 21.70 2.79
CA TRP A 144 -16.34 22.60 2.22
C TRP A 144 -16.91 23.54 1.16
N GLU A 145 -17.85 23.08 0.35
CA GLU A 145 -18.61 23.91 -0.61
C GLU A 145 -19.40 25.01 0.13
N ALA A 146 -20.01 24.69 1.28
CA ALA A 146 -20.67 25.69 2.11
C ALA A 146 -19.70 26.77 2.64
N VAL A 147 -18.46 26.41 2.94
CA VAL A 147 -17.43 27.38 3.37
C VAL A 147 -16.93 28.20 2.18
N ALA A 148 -16.60 27.56 1.06
CA ALA A 148 -16.09 28.23 -0.14
C ALA A 148 -17.09 29.23 -0.73
N ARG A 149 -18.39 28.89 -0.75
CA ARG A 149 -19.45 29.79 -1.23
C ARG A 149 -19.54 31.09 -0.44
N LYS A 150 -19.28 31.08 0.87
CA LYS A 150 -19.23 32.31 1.69
C LYS A 150 -18.11 33.27 1.27
N HIS A 151 -17.10 32.77 0.57
CA HIS A 151 -15.97 33.53 0.05
C HIS A 151 -16.05 33.73 -1.48
N GLY A 152 -17.20 33.46 -2.11
CA GLY A 152 -17.36 33.59 -3.57
C GLY A 152 -16.57 32.58 -4.39
N LEU A 153 -16.10 31.48 -3.77
CA LEU A 153 -15.33 30.44 -4.43
C LEU A 153 -16.22 29.25 -4.80
N GLU A 154 -16.04 28.74 -6.01
CA GLU A 154 -16.73 27.54 -6.50
C GLU A 154 -15.75 26.36 -6.61
N ILE A 155 -16.02 25.28 -5.87
CA ILE A 155 -15.16 24.10 -5.82
C ILE A 155 -15.49 23.17 -6.98
N ASN A 156 -14.46 22.63 -7.66
CA ASN A 156 -14.66 21.52 -8.58
C ASN A 156 -14.90 20.22 -7.81
N ARG A 157 -16.17 19.83 -7.66
CA ARG A 157 -16.60 18.64 -6.88
C ARG A 157 -15.97 17.34 -7.36
N GLY A 158 -15.93 17.13 -8.68
CA GLY A 158 -15.36 15.91 -9.28
C GLY A 158 -13.88 15.77 -8.98
N PHE A 159 -13.12 16.84 -9.22
CA PHE A 159 -11.68 16.84 -9.00
C PHE A 159 -11.32 16.82 -7.51
N LEU A 160 -12.10 17.49 -6.66
CA LEU A 160 -11.94 17.41 -5.21
C LEU A 160 -12.17 15.98 -4.69
N ARG A 161 -13.24 15.31 -5.14
CA ARG A 161 -13.51 13.92 -4.76
C ARG A 161 -12.35 13.00 -5.15
N TYR A 162 -11.81 13.16 -6.36
CA TYR A 162 -10.63 12.43 -6.81
C TYR A 162 -9.42 12.69 -5.89
N LYS A 163 -9.10 13.96 -5.61
CA LYS A 163 -7.99 14.33 -4.73
C LYS A 163 -8.16 13.79 -3.31
N ILE A 164 -9.36 13.85 -2.73
CA ILE A 164 -9.64 13.31 -1.39
C ILE A 164 -9.41 11.80 -1.35
N ARG A 165 -9.96 11.04 -2.32
CA ARG A 165 -9.75 9.59 -2.40
C ARG A 165 -8.27 9.26 -2.55
N ARG A 166 -7.57 9.98 -3.43
CA ARG A 166 -6.13 9.80 -3.65
C ARG A 166 -5.31 10.15 -2.39
N ALA A 167 -5.68 11.19 -1.65
CA ALA A 167 -4.98 11.59 -0.43
C ALA A 167 -5.14 10.56 0.71
N VAL A 168 -6.30 9.92 0.85
CA VAL A 168 -6.47 8.81 1.81
C VAL A 168 -5.62 7.61 1.41
N VAL A 169 -5.59 7.29 0.12
CA VAL A 169 -4.91 6.07 -0.31
C VAL A 169 -3.41 6.25 -0.47
N PHE A 170 -2.89 7.40 -0.90
CA PHE A 170 -1.45 7.59 -1.09
C PHE A 170 -0.78 8.31 0.08
N GLN A 171 -1.57 8.70 1.09
CA GLN A 171 -1.23 9.53 2.25
C GLN A 171 0.23 10.02 2.28
N PRO A 172 0.56 11.05 1.47
CA PRO A 172 1.90 11.60 1.48
C PRO A 172 2.16 12.27 2.84
N PRO A 173 3.42 12.36 3.28
CA PRO A 173 3.78 13.08 4.50
C PRO A 173 3.31 14.54 4.40
N GLN A 174 2.31 14.89 5.22
CA GLN A 174 1.83 16.23 5.59
C GLN A 174 1.98 17.37 4.54
N THR A 175 1.62 17.15 3.29
CA THR A 175 1.58 18.23 2.28
C THR A 175 0.23 18.93 2.26
N LEU A 176 0.23 20.26 2.27
CA LEU A 176 -0.96 21.08 2.02
C LEU A 176 -1.39 20.92 0.55
N PHE A 177 -2.55 20.32 0.32
CA PHE A 177 -3.10 20.18 -1.02
C PHE A 177 -3.77 21.48 -1.49
N ARG A 178 -3.53 21.88 -2.73
CA ARG A 178 -4.27 23.00 -3.34
C ARG A 178 -5.74 22.62 -3.53
N LEU A 179 -6.65 23.45 -3.03
CA LEU A 179 -8.09 23.32 -3.22
C LEU A 179 -8.45 23.55 -4.69
N PRO A 180 -9.06 22.56 -5.38
CA PRO A 180 -9.41 22.70 -6.79
C PRO A 180 -10.68 23.54 -6.97
N LEU A 181 -10.61 24.58 -7.79
CA LEU A 181 -11.76 25.39 -8.15
C LEU A 181 -12.33 25.04 -9.52
N ALA A 182 -13.59 25.37 -9.76
CA ALA A 182 -14.27 25.18 -11.04
C ALA A 182 -13.55 25.92 -12.18
N THR A 183 -12.99 27.10 -11.89
CA THR A 183 -12.28 27.96 -12.87
C THR A 183 -10.92 27.43 -13.32
N GLU A 184 -10.39 26.37 -12.71
CA GLU A 184 -9.08 25.78 -13.04
C GLU A 184 -9.19 24.48 -13.86
N GLY A 185 -10.41 24.05 -14.18
CA GLY A 185 -10.68 22.87 -15.00
C GLY A 185 -11.05 23.26 -16.43
N GLY A 186 -10.06 23.72 -17.18
CA GLY A 186 -10.09 23.95 -18.63
C GLY A 186 -8.83 23.39 -19.25
#